data_AF-A0A7L2H4H6-F1
#
_entry.id   AF-A0A7L2H4H6-F1
#
_cell.length_a   1.000
_cell.length_b   1.000
_cell.length_c   1.000
_cell.angle_alpha   90.00
_cell.angle_beta   90.00
_cell.angle_gamma   90.00
#
_symmetry.space_group_name_H-M   'P 1'
#
loop_
_entity.id
_entity.type
_entity.pdbx_description
1 polymer ?
#
loop_
_entity_poly.entity_id
_entity_poly.type
_entity_poly.pdbx_seq_one_letter_code
_entity_poly.pdbx_strand_id
1 'polypeptide(L)'
;FHSFERWLTPGLGVSELEKAILNISGETEKLANYTAHGLSTLQTAITELSGLTLQNRVALDMILASQGGVCTILNVTCCMYVDHSGELLTDIH
;
A
#
# COMPACT_ATOMS: atom_id res chain seq x y z
N PHE A 1 3.24 -6.15 52.04
CA PHE A 1 4.25 -5.08 52.09
C PHE A 1 4.15 -4.14 50.87
N HIS A 2 4.20 -4.66 49.63
CA HIS A 2 4.06 -3.86 48.39
C HIS A 2 2.76 -3.02 48.26
N SER A 3 1.66 -3.46 48.90
CA SER A 3 0.39 -2.73 48.89
C SER A 3 0.36 -1.51 49.81
N PHE A 4 1.16 -1.49 50.88
CA PHE A 4 1.22 -0.38 51.84
C PHE A 4 2.11 0.76 51.31
N GLU A 5 3.22 0.42 50.65
CA GLU A 5 4.14 1.38 50.02
C GLU A 5 3.48 2.14 48.85
N ARG A 6 2.62 1.45 48.07
CA ARG A 6 1.86 2.05 46.96
C ARG A 6 0.78 3.03 47.43
N TRP A 7 0.33 2.90 48.67
CA TRP A 7 -0.60 3.84 49.31
C TRP A 7 0.12 5.12 49.78
N LEU A 8 1.38 5.00 50.22
CA LEU A 8 2.19 6.13 50.68
C LEU A 8 2.71 7.01 49.55
N THR A 9 2.82 6.47 48.32
CA THR A 9 3.21 7.23 47.13
C THR A 9 2.31 6.94 45.93
N PRO A 10 1.05 7.45 45.94
CA PRO A 10 0.10 7.21 44.85
C PRO A 10 0.62 7.62 43.46
N GLY A 11 1.41 8.69 43.38
CA GLY A 11 1.93 9.23 42.12
C GLY A 11 3.03 8.39 41.45
N LEU A 12 3.80 7.62 42.22
CA LEU A 12 4.89 6.79 41.68
C LEU A 12 4.36 5.68 40.76
N GLY A 13 3.21 5.09 41.11
CA GLY A 13 2.57 4.08 40.28
C GLY A 13 2.01 4.60 38.95
N VAL A 14 1.64 5.89 38.87
CA VAL A 14 1.10 6.53 37.66
C VAL A 14 2.22 6.94 36.71
N SER A 15 3.34 7.44 37.25
CA SER A 15 4.50 7.88 36.44
C SER A 15 5.13 6.76 35.63
N GLU A 16 5.26 5.55 36.20
CA GLU A 16 5.81 4.41 35.46
C GLU A 16 4.89 3.94 34.33
N LEU A 17 3.57 4.01 34.54
CA LEU A 17 2.60 3.70 33.48
C LEU A 17 2.65 4.74 32.35
N GLU A 18 2.76 6.03 32.69
CA GLU A 18 2.87 7.11 31.71
C GLU A 18 4.10 6.91 30.81
N LYS A 19 5.27 6.58 31.39
CA LYS A 19 6.48 6.25 30.61
C LYS A 19 6.27 5.06 29.68
N ALA A 20 5.61 4.00 30.17
CA ALA A 20 5.33 2.82 29.36
C ALA A 20 4.41 3.15 28.17
N ILE A 21 3.39 3.98 28.40
CA ILE A 21 2.48 4.44 27.34
C ILE A 21 3.24 5.28 26.31
N LEU A 22 4.09 6.20 26.74
CA LEU A 22 4.89 7.04 25.85
C LEU A 22 5.86 6.22 24.98
N ASN A 23 6.49 5.19 25.56
CA ASN A 23 7.36 4.29 24.82
C ASN A 23 6.58 3.52 23.75
N ILE A 24 5.42 2.95 24.12
CA ILE A 24 4.57 2.23 23.17
C ILE A 24 4.07 3.17 22.07
N SER A 25 3.63 4.39 22.40
CA SER A 25 3.18 5.35 21.39
C SER A 25 4.29 5.67 20.37
N GLY A 26 5.53 5.84 20.84
CA GLY A 26 6.68 6.06 19.95
C GLY A 26 6.96 4.86 19.05
N GLU A 27 6.89 3.64 19.57
CA GLU A 27 7.08 2.43 18.76
C GLU A 27 5.93 2.23 17.76
N THR A 28 4.69 2.56 18.11
CA THR A 28 3.57 2.51 17.16
C THR A 28 3.69 3.54 16.05
N GLU A 29 4.21 4.74 16.35
CA GLU A 29 4.43 5.79 15.35
C GLU A 29 5.54 5.37 14.36
N LYS A 30 6.65 4.82 14.86
CA LYS A 30 7.70 4.25 14.01
C LYS A 30 7.16 3.14 13.12
N LEU A 31 6.42 2.19 13.69
CA LEU A 31 5.83 1.10 12.94
C LEU A 31 4.86 1.60 11.86
N ALA A 32 4.02 2.60 12.19
CA ALA A 32 3.13 3.23 11.24
C ALA A 32 3.92 3.93 10.11
N ASN A 33 5.01 4.63 10.44
CA ASN A 33 5.87 5.28 9.46
C ASN A 33 6.53 4.28 8.51
N TYR A 34 7.12 3.20 9.03
CA TYR A 34 7.71 2.14 8.20
C TYR A 34 6.66 1.45 7.33
N THR A 35 5.46 1.20 7.86
CA THR A 35 4.36 0.60 7.10
C THR A 35 3.91 1.52 5.96
N ALA A 36 3.72 2.81 6.25
CA ALA A 36 3.35 3.81 5.25
C ALA A 36 4.41 3.92 4.14
N HIS A 37 5.69 3.94 4.51
CA HIS A 37 6.79 3.95 3.55
C HIS A 37 6.82 2.68 2.69
N GLY A 38 6.62 1.50 3.30
CA GLY A 38 6.56 0.23 2.59
C GLY A 38 5.41 0.18 1.58
N LEU A 39 4.21 0.64 1.99
CA LEU A 39 3.04 0.73 1.11
C LEU A 39 3.28 1.71 -0.04
N SER A 40 3.87 2.88 0.22
CA SER A 40 4.21 3.85 -0.83
C SER A 40 5.19 3.25 -1.85
N THR A 41 6.20 2.53 -1.37
CA THR A 41 7.18 1.88 -2.24
C THR A 41 6.52 0.80 -3.12
N LEU A 42 5.65 -0.01 -2.53
CA LEU A 42 4.88 -1.02 -3.26
C LEU A 42 3.96 -0.37 -4.30
N GLN A 43 3.29 0.73 -3.94
CA GLN A 43 2.41 1.43 -4.86
C GLN A 43 3.18 1.91 -6.09
N THR A 44 4.36 2.51 -5.91
CA THR A 44 5.22 2.93 -7.03
C THR A 44 5.61 1.73 -7.90
N ALA A 45 6.07 0.63 -7.30
CA ALA A 45 6.47 -0.56 -8.06
C ALA A 45 5.30 -1.20 -8.83
N ILE A 46 4.10 -1.22 -8.25
CA ILE A 46 2.88 -1.72 -8.93
C ILE A 46 2.50 -0.80 -10.08
N THR A 47 2.55 0.52 -9.90
CA THR A 47 2.26 1.49 -10.96
C THR A 47 3.22 1.28 -12.13
N GLU A 48 4.53 1.21 -11.88
CA GLU A 48 5.53 0.99 -12.92
C GLU A 48 5.31 -0.34 -13.66
N LEU A 49 5.09 -1.43 -12.93
CA LEU A 49 4.84 -2.75 -13.50
C LEU A 49 3.53 -2.79 -14.31
N SER A 50 2.50 -2.08 -13.84
CA SER A 50 1.22 -1.99 -14.54
C SER A 50 1.37 -1.29 -15.89
N GLY A 51 2.16 -0.21 -15.96
CA GLY A 51 2.50 0.47 -17.21
C GLY A 51 3.22 -0.45 -18.20
N LEU A 52 4.22 -1.19 -17.73
CA LEU A 52 4.94 -2.18 -18.56
C LEU A 52 4.02 -3.32 -19.03
N THR A 53 3.13 -3.79 -18.18
CA THR A 53 2.17 -4.85 -18.52
C THR A 53 1.16 -4.37 -19.57
N LEU A 54 0.67 -3.14 -19.45
CA LEU A 54 -0.21 -2.51 -20.44
C LEU A 54 0.51 -2.32 -21.78
N GLN A 55 1.77 -1.87 -21.75
CA GLN A 55 2.58 -1.77 -22.97
C GLN A 55 2.76 -3.12 -23.66
N ASN A 56 3.10 -4.17 -22.89
CA ASN A 56 3.20 -5.53 -23.41
C ASN A 56 1.88 -5.98 -24.03
N ARG A 57 0.75 -5.70 -23.37
CA ARG A 57 -0.56 -6.06 -23.89
C ARG A 57 -0.88 -5.35 -25.21
N VAL A 58 -0.62 -4.05 -25.33
CA VAL A 58 -0.80 -3.31 -26.58
C VAL A 58 0.06 -3.90 -27.70
N ALA A 59 1.32 -4.21 -27.42
CA ALA A 59 2.21 -4.85 -28.39
C ALA A 59 1.70 -6.23 -28.82
N LEU A 60 1.24 -7.06 -27.89
CA LEU A 60 0.64 -8.35 -28.20
C LEU A 60 -0.68 -8.20 -28.98
N ASP A 61 -1.53 -7.23 -28.63
CA ASP A 61 -2.77 -6.94 -29.36
C ASP A 61 -2.48 -6.52 -30.82
N MET A 62 -1.39 -5.79 -31.07
CA MET A 62 -0.93 -5.47 -32.43
C MET A 62 -0.47 -6.72 -33.19
N ILE A 63 0.34 -7.58 -32.57
CA ILE A 63 0.80 -8.84 -33.17
C ILE A 63 -0.39 -9.75 -33.49
N LEU A 64 -1.39 -9.76 -32.62
CA LEU A 64 -2.58 -10.61 -32.70
C LEU A 64 -3.77 -9.89 -33.32
N ALA A 65 -3.56 -8.77 -34.01
CA ALA A 65 -4.64 -7.96 -34.57
C ALA A 65 -5.54 -8.76 -35.54
N SER A 66 -4.95 -9.69 -36.32
CA SER A 66 -5.70 -10.58 -37.22
C SER A 66 -6.58 -11.60 -36.50
N GLN A 67 -6.29 -11.89 -35.24
CA GLN A 67 -7.00 -12.84 -34.38
C GLN A 67 -7.91 -12.12 -33.37
N GLY A 68 -8.06 -10.79 -33.49
CA GLY A 68 -8.88 -9.97 -32.60
C GLY A 68 -8.20 -9.62 -31.27
N GLY A 69 -6.88 -9.76 -31.17
CA GLY A 69 -6.09 -9.42 -29.98
C GLY A 69 -6.07 -10.49 -28.89
N VAL A 70 -5.34 -10.22 -27.81
CA VAL A 70 -5.09 -11.09 -26.67
C VAL A 70 -6.40 -11.53 -26.00
N CYS A 71 -7.35 -10.62 -25.82
CA CYS A 71 -8.60 -10.91 -25.09
C CYS A 71 -9.53 -11.85 -25.85
N THR A 72 -9.56 -11.74 -27.18
CA THR A 72 -10.33 -12.63 -28.05
C THR A 72 -9.72 -14.03 -28.05
N ILE A 73 -8.39 -14.13 -28.13
CA ILE A 73 -7.67 -15.42 -28.11
C ILE A 73 -7.83 -16.14 -26.78
N LEU A 74 -7.72 -15.40 -25.67
CA LEU A 74 -7.86 -15.97 -24.33
C LEU A 74 -9.33 -16.21 -23.93
N ASN A 75 -10.29 -15.75 -24.74
CA ASN A 75 -11.72 -15.82 -24.47
C ASN A 75 -12.09 -15.26 -23.07
N VAL A 76 -11.48 -14.13 -22.70
CA VAL A 76 -11.72 -13.42 -21.44
C VAL A 76 -12.24 -12.02 -21.71
N THR A 77 -13.12 -11.52 -20.84
CA THR A 77 -13.52 -10.11 -20.87
C THR A 77 -12.40 -9.26 -20.31
N CYS A 78 -11.89 -8.36 -21.14
CA CYS A 78 -10.90 -7.39 -20.70
C CYS A 78 -11.50 -5.99 -20.64
N CYS A 79 -11.25 -5.29 -19.53
CA CYS A 79 -11.56 -3.88 -19.39
C CYS A 79 -10.26 -3.07 -19.36
N MET A 80 -10.22 -1.96 -20.09
CA MET A 80 -9.17 -0.96 -19.99
C MET A 80 -9.82 0.38 -19.69
N TYR A 81 -9.28 1.10 -18.71
CA TYR A 81 -9.77 2.44 -18.39
C TYR A 81 -9.08 3.45 -19.30
N VAL A 82 -9.88 4.23 -20.00
CA VAL A 82 -9.43 5.28 -20.91
C VAL A 82 -10.04 6.58 -20.41
N ASP A 83 -9.23 7.64 -20.30
CA ASP A 83 -9.74 8.95 -19.90
C ASP A 83 -10.58 9.60 -21.02
N HIS A 84 -11.23 10.72 -20.72
CA HIS A 84 -12.03 11.53 -21.64
C HIS A 84 -11.22 12.04 -22.85
N SER A 85 -9.89 12.15 -22.73
CA SER A 85 -8.97 12.45 -23.82
C SER A 85 -8.78 11.29 -24.81
N GLY A 86 -9.25 10.08 -24.47
CA GLY A 86 -9.00 8.87 -25.24
C GLY A 86 -7.66 8.20 -24.92
N GLU A 87 -6.94 8.68 -23.90
CA GLU A 87 -5.65 8.13 -23.50
C GLU A 87 -5.82 7.02 -22.45
N LEU A 88 -5.05 5.95 -22.62
CA LEU A 88 -4.98 4.87 -21.64
C LEU A 88 -4.28 5.39 -20.39
N LEU A 89 -4.94 5.32 -19.23
CA LEU A 89 -4.29 5.70 -17.97
C LEU A 89 -3.26 4.62 -17.58
N THR A 90 -2.02 4.82 -18.01
CA THR A 90 -0.86 4.00 -17.61
C THR A 90 -0.10 4.60 -16.44
N ASP A 91 -0.37 5.86 -16.10
CA ASP A 91 0.30 6.60 -15.05
C ASP A 91 -0.73 6.99 -13.99
N ILE A 92 -0.83 6.16 -12.95
CA ILE A 92 -1.51 6.54 -11.71
C ILE A 92 -0.45 7.14 -10.79
N HIS A 93 -0.24 8.46 -10.91
CA HIS A 93 0.60 9.22 -9.99
C HIS A 93 0.00 9.23 -8.58
#